data_AF-A0A7K4IHW3-F1
#
_entry.id   AF-A0A7K4IHW3-F1
#
_cell.length_a   1.000
_cell.length_b   1.000
_cell.length_c   1.000
_cell.angle_alpha   90.00
_cell.angle_beta   90.00
_cell.angle_gamma   90.00
#
_symmetry.space_group_name_H-M   'P 1'
#
loop_
_entity.id
_entity.type
_entity.pdbx_description
1 polymer ?
#
loop_
_entity_poly.entity_id
_entity_poly.type
_entity_poly.pdbx_seq_one_letter_code
_entity_poly.pdbx_strand_id
1 'polypeptide(L)' 'MPSSYEKGRLSEYHIKQMLETMGYSFIIRSAASHGPIDLLASNVQEIIAVQVKTRGYLSKGGKDRLIEWA' A
#
# COMPACT_ATOMS: atom_id res chain seq x y z
N MET A 1 19.30 2.26 15.19
CA MET A 1 18.71 1.48 14.09
C MET A 1 17.23 1.83 14.02
N PRO A 2 16.63 2.06 12.83
CA PRO A 2 15.20 2.32 12.73
C PRO A 2 14.39 1.10 13.19
N SER A 3 13.34 1.35 13.95
CA SER A 3 12.36 0.37 14.40
C SER A 3 11.66 -0.31 13.22
N SER A 4 11.08 -1.50 13.46
CA SER A 4 10.30 -2.21 12.43
C SER A 4 9.17 -1.36 11.86
N TYR A 5 8.57 -0.49 12.69
CA TYR A 5 7.53 0.45 12.28
C TYR A 5 8.07 1.55 11.35
N GLU A 6 9.23 2.13 11.66
CA GLU A 6 9.87 3.13 10.79
C GLU A 6 10.26 2.54 9.43
N LYS A 7 10.71 1.28 9.40
CA LYS A 7 11.02 0.58 8.14
C LYS A 7 9.78 0.36 7.28
N GLY A 8 8.65 -0.03 7.89
CA GLY A 8 7.37 -0.16 7.19
C GLY A 8 6.92 1.18 6.61
N ARG A 9 6.94 2.23 7.44
CA ARG A 9 6.59 3.59 7.04
C ARG A 9 7.45 4.10 5.87
N LEU A 10 8.76 3.89 5.89
CA LEU A 10 9.65 4.29 4.79
C LEU A 10 9.30 3.59 3.47
N SER A 11 8.91 2.32 3.55
CA SER A 11 8.51 1.53 2.37
C SER A 11 7.19 2.06 1.78
N GLU A 12 6.21 2.38 2.62
CA GLU A 12 4.96 3.02 2.19
C GLU A 12 5.20 4.38 1.53
N TYR A 13 6.10 5.20 2.08
CA TYR A 13 6.46 6.48 1.46
C TYR A 13 7.11 6.30 0.09
N HIS A 14 7.99 5.31 -0.05
CA HIS A 14 8.61 4.99 -1.33
C HIS A 14 7.57 4.58 -2.37
N ILE A 15 6.64 3.70 -2.00
CA ILE A 15 5.55 3.28 -2.91
C ILE A 15 4.63 4.46 -3.24
N LYS A 16 4.31 5.33 -2.28
CA LYS A 16 3.55 6.56 -2.55
C LYS A 16 4.24 7.42 -3.62
N GLN A 17 5.54 7.68 -3.48
CA GLN A 17 6.31 8.46 -4.46
C GLN A 17 6.32 7.80 -5.85
N MET A 18 6.40 6.47 -5.89
CA MET A 18 6.31 5.70 -7.14
C MET A 18 4.94 5.87 -7.80
N LEU A 19 3.86 5.80 -7.03
CA LEU A 19 2.49 6.01 -7.53
C LEU A 19 2.28 7.44 -8.04
N GLU A 20 2.83 8.44 -7.33
CA GLU A 20 2.81 9.84 -7.78
C GLU A 20 3.52 10.00 -9.13
N THR A 21 4.69 9.37 -9.30
CA THR A 21 5.44 9.41 -10.58
C THR A 21 4.76 8.63 -11.70
N MET A 22 3.93 7.64 -11.38
CA MET A 22 3.07 6.93 -12.35
C MET A 22 1.80 7.70 -12.72
N GLY A 23 1.56 8.89 -12.14
CA GLY A 23 0.42 9.74 -12.46
C GLY A 23 -0.81 9.54 -11.56
N TYR A 24 -0.70 8.77 -10.48
CA TYR A 24 -1.75 8.72 -9.47
C TYR A 24 -1.71 9.99 -8.61
N SER A 25 -2.79 10.76 -8.65
CA SER A 25 -2.90 12.07 -7.99
C SER A 25 -3.66 12.02 -6.68
N PHE A 26 -4.54 11.03 -6.50
CA PHE A 26 -5.31 10.84 -5.26
C PHE A 26 -4.77 9.61 -4.53
N ILE A 27 -4.01 9.80 -3.46
CA ILE A 27 -3.42 8.70 -2.68
C ILE A 27 -3.80 8.83 -1.22
N ILE A 28 -4.47 7.81 -0.69
CA ILE A 28 -4.89 7.71 0.71
C ILE A 28 -4.07 6.60 1.39
N ARG A 29 -3.55 6.90 2.58
CA ARG A 29 -2.87 5.92 3.44
C ARG A 29 -3.83 5.40 4.49
N SER A 30 -3.84 4.10 4.70
CA SER A 30 -4.57 3.48 5.79
C SER A 30 -3.93 3.84 7.14
N ALA A 31 -4.73 4.41 8.06
CA ALA A 31 -4.25 4.67 9.41
C ALA A 31 -4.10 3.34 10.16
N ALA A 32 -2.93 3.14 10.77
CA ALA A 32 -2.59 1.97 11.59
C ALA A 32 -2.49 0.59 10.89
N SER A 33 -2.58 0.50 9.55
CA SER A 33 -2.26 -0.72 8.76
C SER A 33 -2.88 -2.04 9.29
N HIS A 34 -4.05 -1.94 9.94
CA HIS A 34 -4.81 -3.12 10.40
C HIS A 34 -5.71 -3.71 9.29
N GLY A 35 -5.86 -2.99 8.18
CA GLY A 35 -6.63 -3.41 7.02
C GLY A 35 -5.78 -4.13 5.96
N PRO A 36 -6.41 -4.78 4.97
CA PRO A 36 -5.72 -5.45 3.87
C PRO A 36 -5.14 -4.49 2.83
N ILE A 37 -5.31 -3.18 3.02
CA ILE A 37 -4.84 -2.12 2.11
C ILE A 37 -4.03 -1.13 2.92
N ASP A 38 -2.79 -0.87 2.48
CA ASP A 38 -1.94 0.17 3.04
C ASP A 38 -2.12 1.49 2.31
N LEU A 39 -2.28 1.43 0.98
CA LEU A 39 -2.46 2.59 0.09
C LEU A 39 -3.62 2.33 -0.87
N LEU A 40 -4.49 3.34 -1.02
CA LEU A 40 -5.47 3.39 -2.10
C LEU A 40 -5.09 4.57 -3.00
N ALA A 41 -4.90 4.32 -4.30
CA ALA A 41 -4.49 5.34 -5.25
C ALA A 41 -5.41 5.42 -6.45
N SER A 42 -5.66 6.64 -6.96
CA SER A 42 -6.42 6.87 -8.19
C SER A 42 -5.76 7.92 -9.09
N ASN A 43 -5.80 7.68 -10.39
CA ASN A 43 -5.37 8.58 -11.46
C ASN A 43 -6.56 9.06 -12.32
N VAL A 44 -7.79 8.99 -11.77
CA VAL A 44 -9.07 9.27 -12.45
C VAL A 44 -9.51 8.18 -13.45
N GLN A 45 -8.59 7.42 -14.05
CA GLN A 45 -8.92 6.33 -14.97
C GLN A 45 -9.14 5.01 -14.23
N GLU A 46 -8.36 4.76 -13.19
CA GLU A 46 -8.45 3.56 -12.39
C GLU A 46 -8.22 3.86 -10.90
N ILE A 47 -8.57 2.87 -10.09
CA ILE A 47 -8.31 2.84 -8.65
C ILE A 47 -7.52 1.57 -8.38
N ILE A 48 -6.42 1.69 -7.64
CA ILE A 48 -5.61 0.55 -7.23
C ILE A 48 -5.52 0.47 -5.71
N ALA A 49 -5.79 -0.73 -5.19
CA ALA A 49 -5.59 -1.10 -3.81
C ALA A 49 -4.22 -1.77 -3.65
N VAL A 50 -3.37 -1.21 -2.79
CA VAL A 50 -1.98 -1.65 -2.64
C VAL A 50 -1.72 -2.07 -1.21
N GLN A 51 -1.19 -3.29 -1.06
CA GLN A 51 -0.57 -3.78 0.17
C GLN A 51 0.94 -3.79 -0.01
N VAL A 52 1.66 -3.09 0.84
CA VAL A 52 3.12 -2.96 0.81
C VAL A 52 3.77 -4.10 1.61
N LYS A 53 4.71 -4.83 1.00
CA LYS A 53 5.51 -5.87 1.67
C LYS A 53 6.98 -5.72 1.29
N THR A 54 7.86 -5.62 2.28
CA THR A 54 9.32 -5.48 2.06
C THR A 54 10.03 -6.78 1.65
N ARG A 55 9.41 -7.93 1.90
CA ARG A 55 9.97 -9.26 1.59
C ARG A 55 9.07 -10.09 0.68
N GLY A 56 8.11 -9.45 0.01
CA GLY A 56 7.25 -10.06 -1.02
C GLY A 56 6.26 -11.13 -0.56
N TYR A 57 6.38 -11.66 0.66
CA TYR A 57 5.45 -12.67 1.15
C TYR A 57 4.09 -12.05 1.52
N LEU A 58 3.07 -12.45 0.77
CA LEU A 58 1.66 -12.24 1.10
C LEU A 58 1.03 -13.62 1.33
N SER A 59 0.52 -13.86 2.53
CA SER A 59 -0.18 -15.11 2.83
C SER A 59 -1.42 -15.24 1.95
N LYS A 60 -1.88 -16.47 1.70
CA LYS A 60 -3.11 -16.73 0.93
C LYS A 60 -4.31 -15.94 1.50
N GLY A 61 -4.53 -16.00 2.81
CA GLY A 61 -5.59 -15.22 3.46
C GLY A 61 -5.40 -13.70 3.36
N GLY A 62 -4.15 -13.21 3.34
CA GLY A 62 -3.88 -11.79 3.09
C GLY A 62 -4.22 -11.38 1.65
N LYS A 63 -3.92 -12.25 0.68
CA LYS A 63 -4.27 -12.05 -0.72
C LYS A 63 -5.78 -12.08 -0.94
N ASP A 64 -6.47 -13.06 -0.36
CA ASP A 64 -7.93 -13.20 -0.49
C ASP A 64 -8.65 -11.96 0.06
N ARG A 65 -8.21 -11.44 1.22
CA ARG A 65 -8.75 -10.20 1.80
C ARG A 65 -8.43 -8.95 0.98
N LEU A 66 -7.28 -8.90 0.32
CA LEU A 66 -6.94 -7.79 -0.59
C LEU A 66 -7.85 -7.81 -1.82
N ILE A 67 -8.12 -8.99 -2.39
CA ILE A 67 -9.02 -9.16 -3.53
C ILE A 67 -10.47 -8.80 -3.14
N GLU A 68 -10.92 -9.20 -1.96
CA GLU A 68 -12.28 -8.87 -1.47
C GLU A 68 -12.53 -7.37 -1.38
N TRP A 69 -11.49 -6.58 -1.09
CA TRP A 69 -11.60 -5.14 -0.90
C TRP A 69 -11.36 -4.31 -2.17
N ALA A 70 -10.76 -4.88 -3.20
CA ALA A 70 -10.36 -4.20 -4.43
C ALA A 70 -11.49 -4.25 -5.48
#